data_AF-A0A8J2IU03-F1
#
_entry.id   AF-A0A8J2IU03-F1
#
_cell.length_a   1.000
_cell.length_b   1.000
_cell.length_c   1.000
_cell.angle_alpha   90.00
_cell.angle_beta   90.00
_cell.angle_gamma   90.00
#
_symmetry.space_group_name_H-M   'P 1'
#
loop_
_entity.id
_entity.type
_entity.pdbx_description
1 polymer ?
#
loop_
_entity_poly.entity_id
_entity_poly.type
_entity_poly.pdbx_seq_one_letter_code
_entity_poly.pdbx_strand_id
1 'polypeptide(L)'
;MPTDSSSKIVGVRRRACVNCTSVKSKCLPLSADECQRCNRLGKRCTYLNVVEKRKSPSSASYVLEQYQIPGFSLPRSLAPRQALDVIDHGLLTLDEAKGLLDNYRTKAVPHFPFVPISADATIESLRTTKPFLFMCIMATMKVDNCTIQRQIGEEVKMQAHQRVLMQSESSLELLQGVLIYIAWYQYFFSYEKQQIVQLAQLCVSLVHNLGLDQNPNNTRRKVDLGPDETAPGRKAARSTDQLRALLGTYCTTSW
;
A
#
# COMPACT_ATOMS: atom_id res chain seq x y z
N MET A 1 30.26 38.00 -51.36
CA MET A 1 30.76 38.50 -50.06
C MET A 1 29.79 39.59 -49.61
N PRO A 2 29.11 39.53 -48.44
CA PRO A 2 29.47 38.84 -47.18
C PRO A 2 28.48 37.70 -46.80
N THR A 3 28.94 36.49 -46.51
CA THR A 3 29.09 35.85 -45.17
C THR A 3 27.78 35.61 -44.41
N ASP A 4 27.15 34.49 -44.74
CA ASP A 4 26.17 33.76 -43.91
C ASP A 4 26.92 33.14 -42.70
N SER A 5 26.70 33.71 -41.52
CA SER A 5 27.25 33.20 -40.25
C SER A 5 26.13 32.62 -39.39
N SER A 6 25.56 31.50 -39.85
CA SER A 6 24.65 30.66 -39.08
C SER A 6 25.39 29.97 -37.93
N SER A 7 25.53 30.71 -36.83
CA SER A 7 26.12 30.22 -35.59
C SER A 7 25.09 29.36 -34.86
N LYS A 8 25.19 28.03 -35.02
CA LYS A 8 24.36 27.06 -34.27
C LYS A 8 24.63 27.20 -32.77
N ILE A 9 23.72 27.82 -32.04
CA ILE A 9 23.75 27.87 -30.57
C ILE A 9 23.44 26.46 -30.05
N VAL A 10 24.43 25.87 -29.36
CA VAL A 10 24.38 24.56 -28.71
C VAL A 10 23.16 24.50 -27.79
N GLY A 11 22.28 23.53 -28.05
CA GLY A 11 20.98 23.39 -27.39
C GLY A 11 21.09 22.93 -25.94
N VAL A 12 21.25 23.89 -25.02
CA VAL A 12 20.98 23.65 -23.59
C VAL A 12 19.46 23.67 -23.42
N ARG A 13 18.84 22.53 -23.06
CA ARG A 13 17.41 22.45 -22.71
C ARG A 13 17.16 23.27 -21.43
N ARG A 14 16.87 24.56 -21.58
CA ARG A 14 16.48 25.45 -20.47
C ARG A 14 14.97 25.41 -20.27
N ARG A 15 14.52 25.58 -19.02
CA ARG A 15 13.09 25.80 -18.71
C ARG A 15 12.61 27.13 -19.30
N ALA A 16 11.31 27.26 -19.54
CA ALA A 16 10.71 28.49 -20.03
C ALA A 16 10.99 29.67 -19.08
N CYS A 17 11.23 30.87 -19.63
CA CYS A 17 11.42 32.07 -18.82
C CYS A 17 10.15 32.42 -18.01
N VAL A 18 10.29 33.25 -16.97
CA VAL A 18 9.19 33.62 -16.07
C VAL A 18 8.00 34.19 -16.85
N ASN A 19 8.28 35.05 -17.84
CA ASN A 19 7.26 35.74 -18.62
C ASN A 19 6.55 34.85 -19.65
N CYS A 20 7.18 33.75 -20.09
CA CYS A 20 6.52 32.76 -20.95
C CYS A 20 5.72 31.73 -20.13
N THR A 21 6.17 31.45 -18.90
CA THR A 21 5.50 30.57 -17.95
C THR A 21 4.18 31.17 -17.45
N SER A 22 4.18 32.46 -17.07
CA SER A 22 2.99 33.15 -16.54
C SER A 22 1.83 33.21 -17.54
N VAL A 23 2.14 33.25 -18.84
CA VAL A 23 1.18 33.33 -19.96
C VAL A 23 1.04 32.00 -20.72
N LYS A 24 1.60 30.90 -20.19
CA LYS A 24 1.54 29.53 -20.73
C LYS A 24 1.87 29.42 -22.22
N SER A 25 2.93 30.08 -22.66
CA SER A 25 3.35 30.05 -24.06
C SER A 25 4.69 29.38 -24.29
N LYS A 26 4.92 28.96 -25.53
CA LYS A 26 6.20 28.37 -25.96
C LYS A 26 7.34 29.38 -25.81
N CYS A 27 8.37 29.00 -25.05
CA CYS A 27 9.60 29.78 -24.86
C CYS A 27 10.71 29.16 -25.73
N LEU A 28 11.11 29.88 -26.78
CA LEU A 28 12.18 29.44 -27.69
C LEU A 28 13.41 30.33 -27.49
N PRO A 29 14.61 29.74 -27.30
CA PRO A 29 15.82 30.53 -27.10
C PRO A 29 16.18 31.29 -28.37
N LEU A 30 16.59 32.55 -28.22
CA LEU A 30 17.14 33.38 -29.30
C LEU A 30 18.63 33.64 -29.09
N SER A 31 19.02 33.96 -27.85
CA SER A 31 20.41 34.19 -27.43
C SER A 31 20.64 33.57 -26.05
N ALA A 32 21.84 33.74 -25.48
CA ALA A 32 22.19 33.19 -24.17
C ALA A 32 21.24 33.65 -23.05
N ASP A 33 20.69 34.87 -23.14
CA ASP A 33 19.87 35.47 -22.07
C ASP A 33 18.46 35.88 -22.52
N GLU A 34 18.09 35.66 -23.78
CA GLU A 34 16.78 36.05 -24.29
C GLU A 34 16.04 34.95 -25.07
N CYS A 35 14.72 34.96 -24.95
CA CYS A 35 13.84 34.14 -25.78
C CYS A 35 13.21 34.98 -26.91
N GLN A 36 12.88 34.32 -28.02
CA GLN A 36 12.28 34.95 -29.21
C GLN A 36 11.03 35.77 -28.90
N ARG A 37 10.18 35.30 -27.96
CA ARG A 37 8.95 36.00 -27.57
C ARG A 37 9.25 37.29 -26.80
N CYS A 38 10.17 37.23 -25.84
CA CYS A 38 10.53 38.39 -25.02
C CYS A 38 11.19 39.47 -25.85
N ASN A 39 12.10 39.09 -26.77
CA ASN A 39 12.73 40.03 -27.69
C ASN A 39 11.69 40.73 -28.59
N ARG A 40 10.79 39.96 -29.23
CA ARG A 40 9.73 40.53 -30.09
C ARG A 40 8.81 41.52 -29.37
N LEU A 41 8.52 41.26 -28.09
CA LEU A 41 7.62 42.09 -27.29
C LEU A 41 8.34 43.22 -26.54
N GLY A 42 9.66 43.37 -26.71
CA GLY A 42 10.46 44.35 -25.97
C GLY A 42 10.40 44.17 -24.44
N LYS A 43 10.16 42.94 -23.96
CA LYS A 43 10.03 42.65 -22.52
C LYS A 43 11.30 42.00 -22.00
N ARG A 44 11.73 42.42 -20.81
CA ARG A 44 12.87 41.81 -20.12
C ARG A 44 12.67 40.30 -19.93
N CYS A 45 13.65 39.51 -20.39
CA CYS A 45 13.65 38.05 -20.27
C CYS A 45 14.44 37.63 -19.01
N THR A 46 13.76 37.03 -18.03
CA THR A 46 14.41 36.54 -16.81
C THR A 46 14.21 35.03 -16.69
N TYR A 47 15.32 34.30 -16.58
CA TYR A 47 15.34 32.88 -16.23
C TYR A 47 15.67 32.75 -14.74
N LEU A 48 14.89 31.95 -14.00
CA LEU A 48 15.25 31.57 -12.64
C LEU A 48 16.28 30.44 -12.71
N ASN A 49 17.52 30.73 -12.33
CA ASN A 49 18.52 29.71 -12.09
C ASN A 49 18.17 29.00 -10.78
N VAL A 50 17.46 27.89 -10.87
CA VAL A 50 17.38 26.96 -9.74
C VAL A 50 18.69 26.18 -9.75
N VAL A 51 19.54 26.42 -8.75
CA VAL A 51 20.69 25.53 -8.50
C VAL A 51 20.13 24.12 -8.34
N GLU A 52 20.45 23.23 -9.27
CA GLU A 52 20.18 21.82 -9.10
C GLU A 52 20.92 21.35 -7.84
N LYS A 53 20.16 21.04 -6.77
CA LYS A 53 20.71 20.28 -5.66
C LYS A 53 21.23 18.96 -6.24
N ARG A 54 22.55 18.80 -6.26
CA ARG A 54 23.21 17.52 -6.51
C ARG A 54 22.56 16.47 -5.61
N LYS A 55 21.95 15.43 -6.20
CA LYS A 55 21.62 14.21 -5.46
C LYS A 55 22.96 13.55 -5.11
N SER A 56 23.33 13.56 -3.83
CA SER A 56 24.44 12.77 -3.31
C SER A 56 24.11 11.28 -3.37
N PRO A 57 25.12 10.40 -3.48
CA PRO A 57 24.90 8.96 -3.55
C PRO A 57 24.36 8.43 -2.22
N SER A 58 23.40 7.52 -2.33
CA SER A 58 22.84 6.72 -1.24
C SER A 58 23.92 5.78 -0.68
N SER A 59 24.46 6.10 0.49
CA SER A 59 25.15 5.18 1.41
C SER A 59 25.40 5.91 2.74
N ALA A 60 24.44 5.87 3.65
CA ALA A 60 24.69 5.97 5.09
C ALA A 60 23.38 5.71 5.85
N SER A 61 23.41 4.66 6.66
CA SER A 61 22.52 4.41 7.79
C SER A 61 22.24 5.70 8.57
N TYR A 62 21.00 6.18 8.52
CA TYR A 62 20.54 7.22 9.43
C TYR A 62 20.19 6.58 10.77
N VAL A 63 21.12 6.69 11.71
CA VAL A 63 20.82 6.67 13.14
C VAL A 63 19.92 7.89 13.41
N LEU A 64 18.72 7.66 13.94
CA LEU A 64 17.82 8.72 14.38
C LEU A 64 18.38 9.36 15.65
N GLU A 65 19.22 10.37 15.49
CA GLU A 65 19.53 11.30 16.58
C GLU A 65 18.26 12.13 16.86
N GLN A 66 17.66 11.91 18.03
CA GLN A 66 16.46 12.61 18.47
C GLN A 66 16.76 14.10 18.72
N TYR A 67 16.35 14.98 17.80
CA TYR A 67 16.20 16.40 18.12
C TYR A 67 14.81 16.64 18.70
N GLN A 68 14.72 16.62 20.02
CA GLN A 68 13.51 16.90 20.78
C GLN A 68 13.15 18.41 20.67
N ILE A 69 12.06 18.75 19.97
CA ILE A 69 11.42 20.07 20.09
C ILE A 69 10.46 19.97 21.29
N PRO A 70 10.67 20.70 22.39
CA PRO A 70 9.75 20.64 23.54
C PRO A 70 8.39 21.24 23.14
N GLY A 71 7.33 20.43 23.17
CA GLY A 71 5.94 20.91 23.16
C GLY A 71 5.09 20.61 21.91
N PHE A 72 5.59 19.90 20.90
CA PHE A 72 4.74 19.46 19.78
C PHE A 72 4.35 17.99 19.95
N SER A 73 3.22 17.72 20.62
CA SER A 73 2.58 16.42 20.56
C SER A 73 1.86 16.28 19.21
N LEU A 74 2.21 15.25 18.42
CA LEU A 74 1.45 14.92 17.22
C LEU A 74 -0.04 14.71 17.60
N PRO A 75 -0.99 15.16 16.76
CA PRO A 75 -2.38 14.76 16.90
C PRO A 75 -2.48 13.24 16.98
N ARG A 76 -3.22 12.73 17.97
CA ARG A 76 -3.41 11.29 18.26
C ARG A 76 -3.84 10.45 17.06
N SER A 77 -4.31 11.07 15.97
CA SER A 77 -4.73 10.40 14.74
C SER A 77 -3.57 9.93 13.84
N LEU A 78 -2.33 10.38 14.08
CA LEU A 78 -1.14 10.02 13.28
C LEU A 78 -0.17 9.09 14.01
N ALA A 79 -0.45 8.73 15.27
CA ALA A 79 0.30 7.67 15.93
C ALA A 79 0.03 6.33 15.20
N PRO A 80 1.04 5.49 14.96
CA PRO A 80 0.81 4.12 14.53
C PRO A 80 -0.09 3.47 15.58
N ARG A 81 -1.39 3.27 15.28
CA ARG A 81 -2.26 2.49 16.15
C ARG A 81 -1.64 1.11 16.21
N GLN A 82 -1.08 0.76 17.36
CA GLN A 82 -0.60 -0.59 17.62
C GLN A 82 -1.74 -1.56 17.36
N ALA A 83 -1.43 -2.68 16.70
CA ALA A 83 -2.39 -3.74 16.47
C ALA A 83 -2.99 -4.15 17.82
N LEU A 84 -4.31 -3.98 17.98
CA LEU A 84 -5.01 -4.37 19.19
C LEU A 84 -4.79 -5.87 19.42
N ASP A 85 -4.10 -6.24 20.49
CA ASP A 85 -4.04 -7.64 20.88
C ASP A 85 -5.27 -7.97 21.73
N VAL A 86 -6.19 -8.76 21.18
CA VAL A 86 -7.46 -9.13 21.82
C VAL A 86 -7.28 -9.84 23.16
N ILE A 87 -6.14 -10.51 23.39
CA ILE A 87 -5.84 -11.15 24.67
C ILE A 87 -5.31 -10.13 25.67
N ASP A 88 -4.36 -9.28 25.26
CA ASP A 88 -3.77 -8.28 26.18
C ASP A 88 -4.78 -7.21 26.60
N HIS A 89 -5.81 -6.96 25.76
CA HIS A 89 -6.93 -6.08 26.08
C HIS A 89 -8.01 -6.76 26.93
N GLY A 90 -7.83 -8.03 27.31
CA GLY A 90 -8.76 -8.78 28.16
C GLY A 90 -10.10 -9.11 27.49
N LEU A 91 -10.17 -9.05 26.16
CA LEU A 91 -11.37 -9.44 25.41
C LEU A 91 -11.49 -10.97 25.32
N LEU A 92 -10.36 -11.68 25.37
CA LEU A 92 -10.27 -13.13 25.30
C LEU A 92 -9.22 -13.65 26.26
N THR A 93 -9.48 -14.79 26.88
CA THR A 93 -8.45 -15.56 27.58
C THR A 93 -7.62 -16.39 26.60
N LEU A 94 -6.41 -16.80 27.01
CA LEU A 94 -5.54 -17.65 26.20
C LEU A 94 -6.20 -18.99 25.87
N ASP A 95 -6.93 -19.57 26.82
CA ASP A 95 -7.58 -20.88 26.66
C ASP A 95 -8.80 -20.79 25.73
N GLU A 96 -9.59 -19.71 25.82
CA GLU A 96 -10.61 -19.43 24.81
C GLU A 96 -9.99 -19.29 23.43
N ALA A 97 -8.91 -18.52 23.28
CA ALA A 97 -8.25 -18.33 21.99
C ALA A 97 -7.80 -19.66 21.36
N LYS A 98 -7.26 -20.59 22.14
CA LYS A 98 -6.91 -21.95 21.68
C LYS A 98 -8.14 -22.69 21.15
N GLY A 99 -9.22 -22.73 21.95
CA GLY A 99 -10.46 -23.39 21.54
C GLY A 99 -11.08 -22.77 20.29
N LEU A 100 -10.98 -21.44 20.13
CA LEU A 100 -11.43 -20.72 18.94
C LEU A 100 -10.58 -21.06 17.70
N LEU A 101 -9.26 -21.18 17.85
CA LEU A 101 -8.39 -21.59 16.75
C LEU A 101 -8.67 -23.04 16.31
N ASP A 102 -8.94 -23.95 17.25
CA ASP A 102 -9.29 -25.33 16.92
C ASP A 102 -10.66 -25.38 16.23
N ASN A 103 -11.64 -24.62 16.72
CA ASN A 103 -12.93 -24.45 16.03
C ASN A 103 -12.75 -23.90 14.61
N TYR A 104 -11.84 -22.95 14.40
CA TYR A 104 -11.54 -22.44 13.06
C TYR A 104 -11.06 -23.56 12.13
N ARG A 105 -10.09 -24.37 12.59
CA ARG A 105 -9.55 -25.49 11.82
C ARG A 105 -10.62 -26.53 11.47
N THR A 106 -11.47 -26.89 12.42
CA THR A 106 -12.42 -27.99 12.24
C THR A 106 -13.75 -27.59 11.62
N LYS A 107 -14.21 -26.35 11.86
CA LYS A 107 -15.55 -25.88 11.47
C LYS A 107 -15.50 -24.82 10.38
N ALA A 108 -14.53 -23.89 10.42
CA ALA A 108 -14.49 -22.79 9.46
C ALA A 108 -13.82 -23.18 8.14
N VAL A 109 -12.65 -23.82 8.21
CA VAL A 109 -11.85 -24.23 7.03
C VAL A 109 -12.61 -25.14 6.06
N PRO A 110 -13.44 -26.11 6.49
CA PRO A 110 -14.24 -26.92 5.55
C PRO A 110 -15.22 -26.12 4.70
N HIS A 111 -15.70 -24.97 5.18
CA HIS A 111 -16.64 -24.10 4.45
C HIS A 111 -15.94 -23.02 3.62
N PHE A 112 -14.77 -22.56 4.04
CA PHE A 112 -13.96 -21.58 3.32
C PHE A 112 -12.47 -21.99 3.28
N PRO A 113 -12.09 -22.91 2.38
CA PRO A 113 -10.78 -23.58 2.38
C PRO A 113 -9.64 -22.76 1.75
N PHE A 114 -9.72 -21.43 1.82
CA PHE A 114 -8.73 -20.53 1.20
C PHE A 114 -7.65 -20.04 2.17
N VAL A 115 -7.86 -20.19 3.48
CA VAL A 115 -6.89 -19.79 4.50
C VAL A 115 -6.73 -20.90 5.56
N PRO A 116 -6.24 -22.10 5.20
CA PRO A 116 -5.96 -23.12 6.20
C PRO A 116 -4.81 -22.67 7.11
N ILE A 117 -4.97 -22.88 8.42
CA ILE A 117 -3.91 -22.65 9.40
C ILE A 117 -3.27 -24.01 9.73
N SER A 118 -1.94 -24.09 9.67
CA SER A 118 -1.20 -25.32 10.00
C SER A 118 -1.58 -25.83 11.38
N ALA A 119 -1.63 -27.16 11.56
CA ALA A 119 -1.85 -27.79 12.86
C ALA A 119 -0.76 -27.41 13.87
N ASP A 120 0.46 -27.16 13.39
CA ASP A 120 1.62 -26.82 14.24
C ASP A 120 1.61 -25.36 14.73
N ALA A 121 0.75 -24.51 14.16
CA ALA A 121 0.70 -23.10 14.55
C ALA A 121 0.06 -22.94 15.94
N THR A 122 0.81 -22.41 16.90
CA THR A 122 0.27 -22.06 18.22
C THR A 122 -0.32 -20.65 18.22
N ILE A 123 -1.08 -20.32 19.27
CA ILE A 123 -1.66 -18.98 19.46
C ILE A 123 -0.55 -17.93 19.56
N GLU A 124 0.52 -18.22 20.30
CA GLU A 124 1.66 -17.33 20.49
C GLU A 124 2.39 -17.10 19.17
N SER A 125 2.65 -18.16 18.41
CA SER A 125 3.25 -18.05 17.09
C SER A 125 2.38 -17.20 16.16
N LEU A 126 1.06 -17.37 16.19
CA LEU A 126 0.16 -16.62 15.31
C LEU A 126 0.07 -15.14 15.72
N ARG A 127 0.04 -14.85 17.03
CA ARG A 127 0.06 -13.47 17.57
C ARG A 127 1.34 -12.72 17.16
N THR A 128 2.50 -13.38 17.19
CA THR A 128 3.76 -12.71 16.84
C THR A 128 3.96 -12.61 15.32
N THR A 129 3.64 -13.66 14.57
CA THR A 129 3.93 -13.70 13.12
C THR A 129 2.85 -13.08 12.26
N LYS A 130 1.58 -13.20 12.68
CA LYS A 130 0.40 -12.80 11.91
C LYS A 130 -0.73 -12.25 12.82
N PRO A 131 -0.49 -11.12 13.52
CA PRO A 131 -1.43 -10.56 14.50
C PRO A 131 -2.79 -10.15 13.93
N PHE A 132 -2.84 -9.60 12.71
CA PHE A 132 -4.09 -9.21 12.06
C PHE A 132 -4.91 -10.44 11.66
N LEU A 133 -4.24 -11.48 11.13
CA LEU A 133 -4.90 -12.75 10.81
C LEU A 133 -5.47 -13.42 12.07
N PHE A 134 -4.69 -13.43 13.15
CA PHE A 134 -5.15 -13.92 14.46
C PHE A 134 -6.43 -13.22 14.89
N MET A 135 -6.45 -11.88 14.87
CA MET A 135 -7.63 -11.10 15.23
C MET A 135 -8.86 -11.44 14.38
N CYS A 136 -8.68 -11.61 13.06
CA CYS A 136 -9.77 -12.00 12.16
C CYS A 136 -10.36 -13.36 12.55
N ILE A 137 -9.51 -14.35 12.85
CA ILE A 137 -9.97 -15.69 13.29
C ILE A 137 -10.73 -15.59 14.61
N MET A 138 -10.21 -14.83 15.58
CA MET A 138 -10.87 -14.63 16.88
C MET A 138 -12.24 -13.97 16.71
N ALA A 139 -12.33 -12.91 15.89
CA ALA A 139 -13.59 -12.23 15.58
C ALA A 139 -14.61 -13.18 14.95
N THR A 140 -14.19 -14.00 13.99
CA THR A 140 -15.11 -14.90 13.29
C THR A 140 -15.60 -16.04 14.18
N MET A 141 -14.74 -16.56 15.07
CA MET A 141 -15.06 -17.74 15.87
C MET A 141 -15.76 -17.43 17.20
N LYS A 142 -15.64 -16.21 17.74
CA LYS A 142 -16.23 -15.81 19.02
C LYS A 142 -17.75 -15.57 18.92
N VAL A 143 -18.49 -16.60 18.53
CA VAL A 143 -19.95 -16.56 18.29
C VAL A 143 -20.76 -16.60 19.60
N ASP A 144 -20.16 -17.07 20.69
CA ASP A 144 -20.78 -17.17 22.01
C ASP A 144 -21.03 -15.81 22.69
N ASN A 145 -20.30 -14.77 22.29
CA ASN A 145 -20.48 -13.41 22.82
C ASN A 145 -20.48 -12.36 21.70
N CYS A 146 -21.67 -12.01 21.23
CA CYS A 146 -21.88 -11.06 20.14
C CYS A 146 -21.29 -9.66 20.42
N THR A 147 -21.21 -9.24 21.69
CA THR A 147 -20.67 -7.91 22.05
C THR A 147 -19.16 -7.87 21.78
N ILE A 148 -18.43 -8.86 22.30
CA ILE A 148 -16.98 -8.99 22.07
C ILE A 148 -16.72 -9.26 20.59
N GLN A 149 -17.51 -10.14 19.96
CA GLN A 149 -17.42 -10.44 18.54
C GLN A 149 -17.49 -9.18 17.68
N ARG A 150 -18.50 -8.33 17.92
CA ARG A 150 -18.70 -7.08 17.19
C ARG A 150 -17.59 -6.08 17.48
N GLN A 151 -17.12 -5.99 18.72
CA GLN A 151 -16.01 -5.11 19.08
C GLN A 151 -14.73 -5.48 18.32
N ILE A 152 -14.36 -6.76 18.29
CA ILE A 152 -13.20 -7.23 17.53
C ILE A 152 -13.44 -7.04 16.02
N GLY A 153 -14.65 -7.33 15.52
CA GLY A 153 -14.99 -7.15 14.11
C GLY A 153 -14.88 -5.71 13.62
N GLU A 154 -15.33 -4.73 14.41
CA GLU A 154 -15.15 -3.31 14.11
C GLU A 154 -13.66 -2.91 14.07
N GLU A 155 -12.85 -3.46 14.98
CA GLU A 155 -11.40 -3.25 15.00
C GLU A 155 -10.72 -3.86 13.76
N VAL A 156 -11.08 -5.09 13.36
CA VAL A 156 -10.61 -5.73 12.12
C VAL A 156 -10.92 -4.85 10.92
N LYS A 157 -12.17 -4.39 10.81
CA LYS A 157 -12.61 -3.53 9.71
C LYS A 157 -11.83 -2.23 9.67
N MET A 158 -11.63 -1.57 10.81
CA MET A 158 -10.87 -0.33 10.89
C MET A 158 -9.40 -0.55 10.52
N GLN A 159 -8.76 -1.60 11.02
CA GLN A 159 -7.36 -1.92 10.67
C GLN A 159 -7.20 -2.26 9.19
N ALA A 160 -8.15 -2.99 8.60
CA ALA A 160 -8.13 -3.28 7.17
C ALA A 160 -8.12 -1.99 6.34
N HIS A 161 -9.02 -1.05 6.63
CA HIS A 161 -9.07 0.23 5.92
C HIS A 161 -7.81 1.07 6.18
N GLN A 162 -7.38 1.19 7.43
CA GLN A 162 -6.21 2.00 7.77
C GLN A 162 -4.93 1.47 7.12
N ARG A 163 -4.65 0.17 7.25
CA ARG A 163 -3.41 -0.43 6.76
C ARG A 163 -3.38 -0.50 5.24
N VAL A 164 -4.48 -0.92 4.61
CA VAL A 164 -4.53 -1.09 3.16
C VAL A 164 -4.66 0.26 2.44
N LEU A 165 -5.56 1.15 2.88
CA LEU A 165 -5.87 2.38 2.15
C LEU A 165 -4.97 3.55 2.55
N MET A 166 -4.72 3.75 3.85
CA MET A 166 -3.97 4.92 4.33
C MET A 166 -2.46 4.68 4.33
N GLN A 167 -2.03 3.49 4.72
CA GLN A 167 -0.62 3.14 4.83
C GLN A 167 -0.08 2.42 3.57
N SER A 168 -0.97 2.07 2.62
CA SER A 168 -0.63 1.33 1.40
C SER A 168 0.10 0.00 1.70
N GLU A 169 -0.15 -0.59 2.87
CA GLU A 169 0.44 -1.87 3.24
C GLU A 169 -0.18 -2.99 2.42
N SER A 170 0.66 -3.88 1.90
CA SER A 170 0.23 -5.03 1.12
C SER A 170 1.01 -6.25 1.58
N SER A 171 0.35 -7.12 2.34
CA SER A 171 0.92 -8.37 2.84
C SER A 171 -0.06 -9.52 2.60
N LEU A 172 0.46 -10.74 2.48
CA LEU A 172 -0.37 -11.93 2.36
C LEU A 172 -1.26 -12.12 3.59
N GLU A 173 -0.77 -11.74 4.77
CA GLU A 173 -1.54 -11.77 6.02
C GLU A 173 -2.77 -10.87 5.96
N LEU A 174 -2.62 -9.61 5.50
CA LEU A 174 -3.74 -8.68 5.35
C LEU A 174 -4.79 -9.25 4.40
N LEU A 175 -4.34 -9.80 3.26
CA LEU A 175 -5.25 -10.42 2.30
C LEU A 175 -6.00 -11.60 2.93
N GLN A 176 -5.28 -12.51 3.60
CA GLN A 176 -5.86 -13.67 4.27
C GLN A 176 -6.86 -13.27 5.37
N GLY A 177 -6.53 -12.26 6.19
CA GLY A 177 -7.41 -11.78 7.25
C GLY A 177 -8.69 -11.14 6.71
N VAL A 178 -8.58 -10.27 5.70
CA VAL A 178 -9.76 -9.64 5.08
C VAL A 178 -10.64 -10.69 4.40
N LEU A 179 -10.06 -11.72 3.76
CA LEU A 179 -10.83 -12.82 3.17
C LEU A 179 -11.65 -13.59 4.23
N ILE A 180 -11.05 -13.90 5.39
CA ILE A 180 -11.78 -14.53 6.50
C ILE A 180 -12.91 -13.62 6.98
N TYR A 181 -12.65 -12.33 7.15
CA TYR A 181 -13.67 -11.39 7.59
C TYR A 181 -14.87 -11.33 6.62
N ILE A 182 -14.60 -11.30 5.30
CA ILE A 182 -15.64 -11.28 4.27
C ILE A 182 -16.43 -12.60 4.26
N ALA A 183 -15.77 -13.75 4.37
CA ALA A 183 -16.41 -15.06 4.31
C ALA A 183 -17.48 -15.27 5.39
N TRP A 184 -17.35 -14.57 6.53
CA TRP A 184 -18.34 -14.58 7.62
C TRP A 184 -18.91 -13.19 7.92
N TYR A 185 -19.03 -12.35 6.89
CA TYR A 185 -19.53 -10.97 7.03
C TYR A 185 -20.92 -10.88 7.68
N GLN A 186 -21.73 -11.94 7.55
CA GLN A 186 -23.06 -12.06 8.15
C GLN A 186 -23.08 -11.84 9.68
N TYR A 187 -22.01 -12.17 10.40
CA TYR A 187 -21.92 -11.91 11.85
C TYR A 187 -21.71 -10.44 12.18
N PHE A 188 -21.17 -9.67 11.24
CA PHE A 188 -20.86 -8.25 11.38
C PHE A 188 -21.84 -7.37 10.59
N PHE A 189 -22.92 -7.96 10.09
CA PHE A 189 -23.86 -7.28 9.23
C PHE A 189 -24.60 -6.14 9.96
N SER A 190 -24.59 -4.96 9.36
CA SER A 190 -25.36 -3.80 9.81
C SER A 190 -25.93 -3.08 8.59
N TYR A 191 -27.25 -2.94 8.54
CA TYR A 191 -27.96 -2.39 7.38
C TYR A 191 -27.49 -0.98 7.00
N GLU A 192 -27.19 -0.14 7.98
CA GLU A 192 -26.77 1.25 7.76
C GLU A 192 -25.29 1.39 7.33
N LYS A 193 -24.49 0.34 7.54
CA LYS A 193 -23.02 0.40 7.41
C LYS A 193 -22.46 -0.76 6.57
N GLN A 194 -23.20 -1.23 5.57
CA GLN A 194 -22.76 -2.31 4.70
C GLN A 194 -21.51 -1.90 3.90
N GLN A 195 -20.43 -2.65 4.08
CA GLN A 195 -19.12 -2.39 3.48
C GLN A 195 -18.49 -3.63 2.82
N ILE A 196 -19.29 -4.67 2.58
CA ILE A 196 -18.79 -5.94 2.03
C ILE A 196 -18.14 -5.77 0.65
N VAL A 197 -18.72 -4.93 -0.22
CA VAL A 197 -18.17 -4.66 -1.55
C VAL A 197 -16.85 -3.91 -1.45
N GLN A 198 -16.76 -2.90 -0.58
CA GLN A 198 -15.54 -2.14 -0.36
C GLN A 198 -14.41 -3.03 0.17
N LEU A 199 -14.72 -3.91 1.12
CA LEU A 199 -13.76 -4.89 1.64
C LEU A 199 -13.32 -5.88 0.55
N ALA A 200 -14.23 -6.35 -0.30
CA ALA A 200 -13.88 -7.20 -1.44
C ALA A 200 -12.96 -6.47 -2.43
N GLN A 201 -13.19 -5.17 -2.69
CA GLN A 201 -12.29 -4.36 -3.51
C GLN A 201 -10.92 -4.15 -2.86
N LEU A 202 -10.82 -4.10 -1.52
CA LEU A 202 -9.53 -4.11 -0.84
C LEU A 202 -8.77 -5.44 -1.10
N CYS A 203 -9.45 -6.60 -1.09
CA CYS A 203 -8.83 -7.87 -1.47
C CYS A 203 -8.31 -7.85 -2.92
N VAL A 204 -9.10 -7.32 -3.86
CA VAL A 204 -8.67 -7.16 -5.25
C VAL A 204 -7.44 -6.26 -5.34
N SER A 205 -7.44 -5.12 -4.65
CA SER A 205 -6.30 -4.20 -4.60
C SER A 205 -5.04 -4.89 -4.03
N LEU A 206 -5.18 -5.63 -2.93
CA LEU A 206 -4.10 -6.39 -2.32
C LEU A 206 -3.53 -7.46 -3.25
N VAL A 207 -4.38 -8.18 -4.00
CA VAL A 207 -3.95 -9.16 -5.01
C VAL A 207 -3.07 -8.51 -6.09
N HIS A 208 -3.47 -7.34 -6.59
CA HIS A 208 -2.70 -6.60 -7.59
C HIS A 208 -1.39 -6.06 -7.02
N ASN A 209 -1.41 -5.50 -5.81
CA ASN A 209 -0.22 -4.96 -5.15
C ASN A 209 0.81 -6.07 -4.82
N LEU A 210 0.33 -7.26 -4.46
CA LEU A 210 1.17 -8.44 -4.26
C LEU A 210 1.61 -9.10 -5.58
N GLY A 211 1.10 -8.63 -6.73
CA GLY A 211 1.40 -9.19 -8.05
C GLY A 211 0.90 -10.63 -8.24
N LEU A 212 -0.11 -11.07 -7.47
CA LEU A 212 -0.62 -12.44 -7.53
C LEU A 212 -1.41 -12.71 -8.82
N ASP A 213 -1.92 -11.67 -9.48
CA ASP A 213 -2.58 -11.76 -10.79
C ASP A 213 -1.58 -11.96 -11.94
N GLN A 214 -0.33 -11.57 -11.76
CA GLN A 214 0.66 -11.54 -12.83
C GLN A 214 1.11 -12.95 -13.22
N ASN A 215 0.88 -13.34 -14.47
CA ASN A 215 1.37 -14.62 -14.97
C ASN A 215 2.91 -14.60 -15.03
N PRO A 216 3.61 -15.46 -14.26
CA PRO A 216 5.08 -15.48 -14.22
C PRO A 216 5.71 -15.79 -15.60
N ASN A 217 4.95 -16.42 -16.50
CA ASN A 217 5.41 -16.77 -17.85
C ASN A 217 5.06 -15.71 -18.90
N ASN A 218 4.35 -14.63 -18.54
CA ASN A 218 3.94 -13.62 -19.52
C ASN A 218 5.06 -12.61 -19.78
N THR A 219 5.88 -12.90 -20.77
CA THR A 219 6.99 -12.05 -21.24
C THR A 219 6.53 -10.73 -21.89
N ARG A 220 5.21 -10.52 -22.10
CA ARG A 220 4.66 -9.41 -22.90
C ARG A 220 4.42 -8.10 -22.15
N ARG A 221 4.67 -8.02 -20.84
CA ARG A 221 4.57 -6.77 -20.05
C ARG A 221 5.95 -6.15 -19.70
N LYS A 222 6.95 -6.29 -20.57
CA LYS A 222 8.11 -5.37 -20.52
C LYS A 222 7.70 -4.04 -21.15
N VAL A 223 7.02 -3.20 -20.38
CA VAL A 223 7.10 -1.77 -20.64
C VAL A 223 8.50 -1.38 -20.18
N ASP A 224 9.35 -0.99 -21.13
CA ASP A 224 10.76 -0.69 -20.90
C ASP A 224 10.88 0.60 -20.09
N LEU A 225 10.91 0.47 -18.75
CA LEU A 225 11.07 1.59 -17.81
C LEU A 225 12.54 1.82 -17.43
N GLY A 226 13.50 1.32 -18.21
CA GLY A 226 14.92 1.43 -17.92
C GLY A 226 15.45 0.29 -17.03
N PRO A 227 16.74 0.33 -16.67
CA PRO A 227 17.40 -0.78 -15.99
C PRO A 227 16.73 -1.08 -14.64
N ASP A 228 16.13 -2.27 -14.57
CA ASP A 228 15.40 -2.82 -13.43
C ASP A 228 16.40 -3.27 -12.36
N GLU A 229 16.73 -2.39 -11.41
CA GLU A 229 17.58 -2.73 -10.24
C GLU A 229 16.89 -3.69 -9.26
N THR A 230 15.62 -4.08 -9.50
CA THR A 230 14.81 -4.97 -8.65
C THR A 230 14.59 -6.38 -9.22
N ALA A 231 15.39 -6.78 -10.20
CA ALA A 231 15.26 -8.05 -10.91
C ALA A 231 15.42 -9.38 -10.12
N PRO A 232 15.80 -9.49 -8.82
CA PRO A 232 15.84 -10.81 -8.18
C PRO A 232 14.47 -11.42 -7.89
N GLY A 233 13.38 -10.63 -7.81
CA GLY A 233 12.10 -11.10 -7.27
C GLY A 233 11.15 -11.82 -8.25
N ARG A 234 11.40 -11.77 -9.56
CA ARG A 234 10.38 -12.10 -10.58
C ARG A 234 10.15 -13.59 -10.85
N LYS A 235 10.81 -14.49 -10.11
CA LYS A 235 10.82 -15.94 -10.36
C LYS A 235 10.46 -16.80 -9.14
N ALA A 236 9.87 -16.24 -8.09
CA ALA A 236 9.37 -17.09 -7.02
C ALA A 236 8.12 -17.85 -7.52
N ALA A 237 8.20 -19.18 -7.54
CA ALA A 237 7.00 -20.00 -7.70
C ALA A 237 6.01 -19.60 -6.61
N ARG A 238 4.75 -19.32 -7.00
CA ARG A 238 3.72 -18.89 -6.05
C ARG A 238 3.57 -19.94 -4.96
N SER A 239 3.55 -19.51 -3.70
CA SER A 239 3.29 -20.45 -2.61
C SER A 239 1.84 -20.97 -2.71
N THR A 240 1.59 -22.15 -2.15
CA THR A 240 0.23 -22.70 -2.09
C THR A 240 -0.74 -21.74 -1.41
N ASP A 241 -0.26 -20.99 -0.41
CA ASP A 241 -1.08 -20.05 0.34
C ASP A 241 -1.42 -18.79 -0.46
N GLN A 242 -0.50 -18.32 -1.31
CA GLN A 242 -0.77 -17.25 -2.27
C GLN A 242 -1.82 -17.68 -3.30
N LEU A 243 -1.72 -18.91 -3.81
CA LEU A 243 -2.70 -19.45 -4.76
C LEU A 243 -4.08 -19.58 -4.12
N ARG A 244 -4.16 -20.09 -2.88
CA ARG A 244 -5.42 -20.19 -2.14
C ARG A 244 -6.03 -18.82 -1.88
N ALA A 245 -5.23 -17.83 -1.44
CA ALA A 245 -5.73 -16.48 -1.21
C ALA A 245 -6.21 -15.80 -2.52
N LEU A 246 -5.53 -16.04 -3.64
CA LEU A 246 -5.96 -15.57 -4.95
C LEU A 246 -7.32 -16.17 -5.36
N LEU A 247 -7.48 -17.50 -5.22
CA LEU A 247 -8.74 -18.19 -5.50
C LEU A 247 -9.86 -17.70 -4.57
N GLY A 248 -9.56 -17.54 -3.28
CA GLY A 248 -10.50 -16.99 -2.31
C GLY A 248 -10.97 -15.60 -2.68
N THR A 249 -10.05 -14.74 -3.14
CA THR A 249 -10.38 -13.40 -3.65
C THR A 249 -11.35 -13.48 -4.82
N TYR A 250 -11.01 -14.28 -5.83
CA TYR A 250 -11.88 -14.49 -6.99
C TYR A 250 -13.28 -14.97 -6.59
N CYS A 251 -13.39 -15.95 -5.68
CA CYS A 251 -14.67 -16.44 -5.17
C CYS A 251 -15.47 -15.34 -4.44
N THR A 252 -14.82 -14.53 -3.62
CA THR A 252 -15.48 -13.45 -2.86
C THR A 252 -15.82 -12.21 -3.69
N THR A 253 -15.36 -12.10 -4.94
CA THR A 253 -15.59 -10.91 -5.78
C THR A 253 -16.46 -11.18 -7.00
N SER A 254 -16.83 -12.44 -7.27
CA SER A 254 -17.54 -12.86 -8.50
C SER A 254 -19.06 -12.84 -8.38
N TRP A 255 -19.64 -11.84 -7.69
CA TRP A 255 -21.09 -11.70 -7.47
C TRP A 255 -21.82 -11.02 -8.63
#